data_AF-A0A956EX04-F1
#
_entry.id   AF-A0A956EX04-F1
#
_cell.length_a   1.000
_cell.length_b   1.000
_cell.length_c   1.000
_cell.angle_alpha   90.00
_cell.angle_beta   90.00
_cell.angle_gamma   90.00
#
_symmetry.space_group_name_H-M   'P 1'
#
loop_
_entity.id
_entity.type
_entity.pdbx_description
1 polymer ?
#
loop_
_entity_poly.entity_id
_entity_poly.type
_entity_poly.pdbx_seq_one_letter_code
_entity_poly.pdbx_strand_id
1 'polypeptide(L)'
;GATAGAGGDAGSGGTGPKSNGDPCANGSECDSGFCVDAVCCNKACDGSCESCSAASKGTGTDGVCGPVADATDPDDECTDEGATSCGQNGFCDGGGACALYPADTQCTDSSCSGGVRTLPSTCDGAGTCQGNGTENCSQGSCSGPVCLGQCQVDGDCTSDKYCDTLSGNCTPKLPNGDACQSGQPSACQSGFCVDGTCCNTACSGSCYGCGSGTCSPHAAGQDPDGDCSADAPGSCGQDGACNGSGGCRLYGGSVTCGNASCSGSTYTGAPTCDGGGSCKTPSSSSCGNYLCAGNACGTSCSSSTQCASGNYCNTSNSRCEALKGNGSSCGGGGECSSGNCVDGFCCNTACTGSCQACSAAKKGQGANGTCGNVIAGQDPDGNCADQGAASCGTNGQCNGSGGCQLYGNGTQCVAQSCSGSTQTNARTCNGSGTCQTAGTSSCSPYKCSGTACATSCGADSDCATGYVCKSSTGKCITPQTLGASCSRTVECASGFCADGNCCNTACTGSCKICSGGTCEAQCGGGCGICP
;
A
#
# COMPACT_ATOMS: atom_id res chain seq x y z
N GLY A 1 6.52 68.91 99.02
CA GLY A 1 6.28 69.88 100.10
C GLY A 1 4.88 70.40 99.95
N ALA A 2 4.06 70.17 100.95
CA ALA A 2 2.72 70.72 101.04
C ALA A 2 2.74 72.25 101.15
N THR A 3 1.71 72.92 100.62
CA THR A 3 0.94 73.92 101.36
C THR A 3 -0.43 74.07 100.72
N ALA A 4 -1.45 73.71 101.49
CA ALA A 4 -2.84 74.08 101.28
C ALA A 4 -3.05 75.55 101.67
N GLY A 5 -4.04 76.18 101.06
CA GLY A 5 -4.58 77.48 101.46
C GLY A 5 -5.98 77.64 100.88
N ALA A 6 -7.00 77.31 101.69
CA ALA A 6 -8.41 77.50 101.40
C ALA A 6 -8.89 78.89 101.89
N GLY A 7 -9.96 79.39 101.27
CA GLY A 7 -10.78 80.54 101.70
C GLY A 7 -11.51 81.10 100.50
N GLY A 8 -12.77 80.73 100.27
CA GLY A 8 -13.95 81.51 100.70
C GLY A 8 -14.30 82.51 99.59
N ASP A 9 -15.48 82.55 98.98
CA ASP A 9 -16.78 82.73 99.62
C ASP A 9 -17.89 82.47 98.58
N ALA A 10 -19.06 82.04 99.03
CA ALA A 10 -20.24 81.86 98.18
C ALA A 10 -21.04 83.18 98.14
N GLY A 11 -21.46 83.63 96.96
CA GLY A 11 -22.30 84.83 96.82
C GLY A 11 -22.96 84.96 95.44
N SER A 12 -24.26 84.77 95.42
CA SER A 12 -25.20 84.74 94.30
C SER A 12 -25.40 86.10 93.58
N GLY A 13 -25.71 86.08 92.27
CA GLY A 13 -26.37 87.19 91.55
C GLY A 13 -25.86 87.43 90.13
N GLY A 14 -26.59 86.96 89.11
CA GLY A 14 -26.18 87.03 87.69
C GLY A 14 -26.38 88.40 87.04
N THR A 15 -25.88 88.57 85.81
CA THR A 15 -26.32 89.60 84.84
C THR A 15 -25.60 89.45 83.49
N GLY A 16 -26.36 89.39 82.39
CA GLY A 16 -25.93 89.83 81.06
C GLY A 16 -25.14 88.83 80.21
N PRO A 17 -25.35 88.82 78.87
CA PRO A 17 -24.38 88.22 77.95
C PRO A 17 -23.01 88.97 77.99
N LYS A 18 -21.93 88.33 77.55
CA LYS A 18 -20.54 88.85 77.55
C LYS A 18 -20.30 89.85 76.41
N SER A 19 -19.37 90.78 76.59
CA SER A 19 -19.03 91.80 75.59
C SER A 19 -18.12 91.25 74.49
N ASN A 20 -18.08 91.92 73.35
CA ASN A 20 -17.17 91.54 72.26
C ASN A 20 -15.71 91.62 72.74
N GLY A 21 -14.94 90.56 72.46
CA GLY A 21 -13.53 90.42 72.86
C GLY A 21 -13.33 89.52 74.09
N ASP A 22 -14.40 89.18 74.81
CA ASP A 22 -14.33 88.23 75.93
C ASP A 22 -14.27 86.78 75.43
N PRO A 23 -13.60 85.86 76.16
CA PRO A 23 -13.56 84.44 75.80
C PRO A 23 -14.93 83.77 75.97
N CYS A 24 -15.30 82.92 75.02
CA CYS A 24 -16.57 82.20 75.00
C CYS A 24 -16.40 80.74 74.54
N ALA A 25 -17.33 79.88 74.97
CA ALA A 25 -17.39 78.50 74.47
C ALA A 25 -18.50 78.30 73.42
N ASN A 26 -19.52 79.16 73.38
CA ASN A 26 -20.60 79.12 72.41
C ASN A 26 -21.29 80.49 72.30
N GLY A 27 -22.05 80.71 71.21
CA GLY A 27 -22.63 82.02 70.88
C GLY A 27 -23.63 82.56 71.91
N SER A 28 -24.27 81.70 72.70
CA SER A 28 -25.24 82.14 73.72
C SER A 28 -24.61 82.86 74.91
N GLU A 29 -23.29 82.80 75.03
CA GLU A 29 -22.55 83.55 76.06
C GLU A 29 -22.28 85.00 75.66
N CYS A 30 -22.49 85.38 74.40
CA CYS A 30 -22.09 86.68 73.85
C CYS A 30 -23.29 87.60 73.60
N ASP A 31 -23.14 88.91 73.87
CA ASP A 31 -24.18 89.94 73.63
C ASP A 31 -24.59 89.98 72.16
N SER A 32 -23.62 89.72 71.28
CA SER A 32 -23.80 89.63 69.84
C SER A 32 -24.46 88.33 69.37
N GLY A 33 -24.45 87.27 70.21
CA GLY A 33 -24.85 85.92 69.82
C GLY A 33 -23.79 85.12 69.06
N PHE A 34 -22.60 85.68 68.79
CA PHE A 34 -21.55 85.04 67.97
C PHE A 34 -20.31 84.73 68.80
N CYS A 35 -19.91 83.46 68.82
CA CYS A 35 -18.67 82.99 69.40
C CYS A 35 -17.85 82.33 68.30
N VAL A 36 -16.78 83.00 67.87
CA VAL A 36 -15.89 82.55 66.79
C VAL A 36 -14.46 82.66 67.32
N ASP A 37 -13.62 81.67 67.03
CA ASP A 37 -12.25 81.56 67.55
C ASP A 37 -12.15 81.60 69.08
N ALA A 38 -13.17 81.05 69.74
CA ALA A 38 -13.35 81.10 71.20
C ALA A 38 -13.42 82.52 71.79
N VAL A 39 -13.77 83.53 70.98
CA VAL A 39 -13.94 84.93 71.38
C VAL A 39 -15.35 85.41 71.01
N CYS A 40 -15.96 86.25 71.85
CA CYS A 40 -17.25 86.87 71.54
C CYS A 40 -17.07 87.94 70.45
N CYS A 41 -17.75 87.78 69.31
CA CYS A 41 -17.50 88.53 68.09
C CYS A 41 -18.63 89.48 67.75
N ASN A 42 -18.32 90.62 67.14
CA ASN A 42 -19.33 91.57 66.69
C ASN A 42 -20.28 91.02 65.60
N LYS A 43 -19.85 90.02 64.84
CA LYS A 43 -20.65 89.28 63.85
C LYS A 43 -20.17 87.82 63.74
N ALA A 44 -20.76 87.04 62.85
CA ALA A 44 -20.46 85.62 62.65
C ALA A 44 -19.09 85.30 62.02
N CYS A 45 -18.34 86.32 61.56
CA CYS A 45 -17.09 86.18 60.82
C CYS A 45 -17.17 85.13 59.69
N ASP A 46 -18.21 85.19 58.86
CA ASP A 46 -18.50 84.22 57.79
C ASP A 46 -17.90 84.61 56.42
N GLY A 47 -17.10 85.68 56.38
CA GLY A 47 -16.29 86.00 55.21
C GLY A 47 -15.12 85.04 55.05
N SER A 48 -14.73 84.75 53.81
CA SER A 48 -13.51 83.96 53.56
C SER A 48 -12.29 84.65 54.16
N CYS A 49 -11.43 83.87 54.80
CA CYS A 49 -10.25 84.36 55.51
C CYS A 49 -10.59 85.43 56.55
N GLU A 50 -11.67 85.23 57.31
CA GLU A 50 -12.10 86.15 58.36
C GLU A 50 -12.01 85.50 59.74
N SER A 51 -11.28 86.14 60.65
CA SER A 51 -11.13 85.67 62.03
C SER A 51 -11.58 86.73 63.02
N CYS A 52 -12.04 86.28 64.18
CA CYS A 52 -12.37 87.11 65.32
C CYS A 52 -11.20 87.30 66.30
N SER A 53 -10.31 86.29 66.41
CA SER A 53 -9.15 86.36 67.29
C SER A 53 -8.05 87.24 66.71
N ALA A 54 -7.50 88.13 67.53
CA ALA A 54 -6.33 88.93 67.19
C ALA A 54 -5.09 88.07 66.88
N ALA A 55 -5.03 86.82 67.35
CA ALA A 55 -3.92 85.91 67.09
C ALA A 55 -3.90 85.36 65.65
N SER A 56 -5.08 85.22 65.04
CA SER A 56 -5.27 84.67 63.70
C SER A 56 -5.38 85.77 62.63
N LYS A 57 -5.79 86.98 63.02
CA LYS A 57 -5.85 88.15 62.14
C LYS A 57 -4.48 88.76 61.85
N GLY A 58 -4.36 89.40 60.70
CA GLY A 58 -3.21 90.25 60.38
C GLY A 58 -3.18 91.56 61.18
N THR A 59 -4.36 92.11 61.53
CA THR A 59 -4.52 93.35 62.32
C THR A 59 -5.83 93.37 63.13
N GLY A 60 -5.92 94.20 64.17
CA GLY A 60 -7.14 94.41 64.97
C GLY A 60 -7.09 93.77 66.37
N THR A 61 -8.15 93.97 67.16
CA THR A 61 -8.29 93.42 68.52
C THR A 61 -9.29 92.27 68.55
N ASP A 62 -9.24 91.44 69.59
CA ASP A 62 -10.23 90.38 69.84
C ASP A 62 -11.66 90.96 69.83
N GLY A 63 -12.59 90.20 69.23
CA GLY A 63 -14.02 90.52 69.23
C GLY A 63 -14.53 91.34 68.05
N VAL A 64 -13.65 91.78 67.14
CA VAL A 64 -14.03 92.42 65.88
C VAL A 64 -13.52 91.57 64.73
N CYS A 65 -14.41 91.02 63.91
CA CYS A 65 -14.00 90.23 62.75
C CYS A 65 -13.14 91.06 61.77
N GLY A 66 -12.09 90.45 61.25
CA GLY A 66 -11.18 91.06 60.28
C GLY A 66 -10.35 90.01 59.55
N PRO A 67 -9.56 90.40 58.54
CA PRO A 67 -8.86 89.46 57.69
C PRO A 67 -7.78 88.68 58.46
N VAL A 68 -7.74 87.37 58.22
CA VAL A 68 -6.67 86.46 58.62
C VAL A 68 -5.32 86.97 58.08
N ALA A 69 -4.22 86.70 58.79
CA ALA A 69 -2.90 87.14 58.38
C ALA A 69 -2.48 86.54 57.02
N ASP A 70 -1.76 87.33 56.22
CA ASP A 70 -1.21 86.88 54.93
C ASP A 70 -0.35 85.62 55.10
N ALA A 71 -0.46 84.72 54.12
CA ALA A 71 0.21 83.42 54.07
C ALA A 71 -0.11 82.47 55.25
N THR A 72 -1.26 82.65 55.90
CA THR A 72 -1.78 81.73 56.93
C THR A 72 -3.20 81.32 56.63
N ASP A 73 -3.62 80.16 57.14
CA ASP A 73 -5.00 79.68 57.05
C ASP A 73 -5.33 78.89 58.35
N PRO A 74 -5.61 79.60 59.46
CA PRO A 74 -5.81 78.97 60.76
C PRO A 74 -7.13 78.19 60.85
N ASP A 75 -8.08 78.47 59.96
CA ASP A 75 -9.43 77.91 59.96
C ASP A 75 -9.68 76.96 58.76
N ASP A 76 -8.63 76.64 58.00
CA ASP A 76 -8.62 75.75 56.82
C ASP A 76 -9.69 76.14 55.77
N GLU A 77 -9.82 77.43 55.48
CA GLU A 77 -10.81 77.97 54.55
C GLU A 77 -10.35 78.00 53.09
N CYS A 78 -9.04 77.94 52.84
CA CYS A 78 -8.44 78.03 51.51
C CYS A 78 -7.91 76.67 51.03
N THR A 79 -8.40 76.23 49.88
CA THR A 79 -7.93 74.98 49.25
C THR A 79 -6.74 75.26 48.33
N ASP A 80 -5.68 74.45 48.39
CA ASP A 80 -4.60 74.47 47.41
C ASP A 80 -5.04 73.77 46.09
N GLU A 81 -5.10 74.54 45.01
CA GLU A 81 -5.47 74.10 43.66
C GLU A 81 -4.25 73.62 42.84
N GLY A 82 -3.06 73.62 43.43
CA GLY A 82 -1.80 73.15 42.85
C GLY A 82 -1.16 74.13 41.85
N ALA A 83 0.18 74.25 41.88
CA ALA A 83 0.94 75.22 41.10
C ALA A 83 0.65 75.23 39.58
N THR A 84 0.26 74.09 39.01
CA THR A 84 -0.08 73.96 37.59
C THR A 84 -1.35 74.70 37.18
N SER A 85 -2.25 74.98 38.13
CA SER A 85 -3.49 75.72 37.86
C SER A 85 -3.31 77.23 37.97
N CYS A 86 -2.21 77.70 38.59
CA CYS A 86 -2.03 79.08 39.03
C CYS A 86 -3.12 79.61 39.97
N GLY A 87 -4.01 78.73 40.45
CA GLY A 87 -5.16 79.05 41.28
C GLY A 87 -4.78 79.31 42.73
N GLN A 88 -5.67 78.98 43.65
CA GLN A 88 -5.45 79.20 45.08
C GLN A 88 -4.28 78.36 45.60
N ASN A 89 -3.43 78.94 46.43
CA ASN A 89 -2.24 78.29 46.98
C ASN A 89 -2.45 77.68 48.39
N GLY A 90 -3.70 77.68 48.87
CA GLY A 90 -4.08 77.15 50.18
C GLY A 90 -3.86 78.10 51.37
N PHE A 91 -3.59 79.39 51.15
CA PHE A 91 -3.40 80.37 52.22
C PHE A 91 -4.27 81.62 52.02
N CYS A 92 -4.48 82.40 53.07
CA CYS A 92 -5.12 83.71 52.99
C CYS A 92 -4.17 84.79 52.48
N ASP A 93 -4.70 85.79 51.76
CA ASP A 93 -3.96 86.90 51.14
C ASP A 93 -3.77 88.14 52.05
N GLY A 94 -4.23 88.07 53.31
CA GLY A 94 -4.25 89.20 54.24
C GLY A 94 -5.30 90.28 53.94
N GLY A 95 -6.04 90.16 52.84
CA GLY A 95 -7.10 91.05 52.38
C GLY A 95 -8.52 90.50 52.56
N GLY A 96 -8.65 89.28 53.06
CA GLY A 96 -9.95 88.58 53.21
C GLY A 96 -10.32 87.74 51.99
N ALA A 97 -9.32 87.27 51.24
CA ALA A 97 -9.49 86.28 50.17
C ALA A 97 -8.39 85.21 50.27
N CYS A 98 -8.56 84.11 49.52
CA CYS A 98 -7.51 83.11 49.36
C CYS A 98 -6.46 83.59 48.35
N ALA A 99 -5.19 83.48 48.74
CA ALA A 99 -4.04 83.84 47.93
C ALA A 99 -3.90 82.89 46.74
N LEU A 100 -3.49 83.46 45.60
CA LEU A 100 -3.16 82.70 44.40
C LEU A 100 -1.66 82.37 44.35
N TYR A 101 -1.27 81.42 43.50
CA TYR A 101 0.14 81.16 43.25
C TYR A 101 0.85 82.42 42.72
N PRO A 102 2.01 82.79 43.28
CA PRO A 102 2.70 84.02 42.92
C PRO A 102 3.22 83.96 41.48
N ALA A 103 3.47 85.15 40.92
CA ALA A 103 4.10 85.29 39.62
C ALA A 103 5.42 84.49 39.54
N ASP A 104 5.74 84.01 38.35
CA ASP A 104 6.91 83.18 38.03
C ASP A 104 6.87 81.73 38.58
N THR A 105 5.78 81.32 39.22
CA THR A 105 5.57 79.90 39.58
C THR A 105 5.40 79.07 38.30
N GLN A 106 6.19 78.00 38.11
CA GLN A 106 6.09 77.16 36.92
C GLN A 106 4.78 76.37 36.90
N CYS A 107 3.99 76.53 35.82
CA CYS A 107 2.70 75.86 35.67
C CYS A 107 2.67 74.82 34.53
N THR A 108 3.61 74.87 33.58
CA THR A 108 3.84 73.77 32.62
C THR A 108 5.32 73.49 32.39
N ASP A 109 5.66 72.24 32.10
CA ASP A 109 7.01 71.85 31.69
C ASP A 109 7.36 72.28 30.27
N SER A 110 8.66 72.40 30.00
CA SER A 110 9.17 72.55 28.62
C SER A 110 9.11 71.23 27.86
N SER A 111 8.83 71.30 26.55
CA SER A 111 8.81 70.13 25.66
C SER A 111 9.58 70.42 24.37
N CYS A 112 10.19 69.42 23.74
CA CYS A 112 10.84 69.57 22.44
C CYS A 112 10.40 68.45 21.52
N SER A 113 9.88 68.78 20.35
CA SER A 113 9.48 67.82 19.33
C SER A 113 9.61 68.44 17.93
N GLY A 114 10.06 67.65 16.95
CA GLY A 114 10.21 68.12 15.56
C GLY A 114 11.21 69.28 15.40
N GLY A 115 12.25 69.33 16.23
CA GLY A 115 13.26 70.39 16.21
C GLY A 115 12.81 71.74 16.79
N VAL A 116 11.63 71.80 17.42
CA VAL A 116 11.09 73.00 18.06
C VAL A 116 10.87 72.73 19.55
N ARG A 117 11.43 73.57 20.41
CA ARG A 117 11.24 73.50 21.86
C ARG A 117 10.22 74.55 22.32
N THR A 118 9.23 74.12 23.08
CA THR A 118 8.28 74.97 23.81
C THR A 118 8.86 75.26 25.19
N LEU A 119 8.99 76.53 25.55
CA LEU A 119 9.51 76.98 26.84
C LEU A 119 8.49 76.70 27.97
N PRO A 120 8.94 76.52 29.23
CA PRO A 120 8.01 76.28 30.35
C PRO A 120 7.15 77.53 30.59
N SER A 121 5.88 77.33 30.94
CA SER A 121 4.94 78.43 31.23
C SER A 121 4.97 78.77 32.72
N THR A 122 4.71 80.04 33.05
CA THR A 122 4.73 80.54 34.44
C THR A 122 3.43 81.27 34.79
N CYS A 123 3.05 81.21 36.07
CA CYS A 123 1.90 81.95 36.61
C CYS A 123 2.18 83.45 36.58
N ASP A 124 1.14 84.24 36.34
CA ASP A 124 1.22 85.71 36.33
C ASP A 124 0.88 86.36 37.68
N GLY A 125 0.58 85.56 38.71
CA GLY A 125 0.13 86.04 40.02
C GLY A 125 -1.34 86.46 40.05
N ALA A 126 -2.07 86.34 38.95
CA ALA A 126 -3.49 86.69 38.81
C ALA A 126 -4.38 85.49 38.44
N GLY A 127 -3.86 84.27 38.56
CA GLY A 127 -4.61 83.04 38.28
C GLY A 127 -4.39 82.44 36.90
N THR A 128 -3.50 83.01 36.06
CA THR A 128 -3.31 82.53 34.68
C THR A 128 -1.89 82.00 34.44
N CYS A 129 -1.83 80.85 33.77
CA CYS A 129 -0.59 80.25 33.27
C CYS A 129 -0.20 80.86 31.91
N GLN A 130 0.85 81.68 31.86
CA GLN A 130 1.29 82.38 30.65
C GLN A 130 2.44 81.63 29.95
N GLY A 131 2.27 81.38 28.65
CA GLY A 131 3.26 80.67 27.83
C GLY A 131 4.42 81.56 27.40
N ASN A 132 5.65 81.07 27.59
CA ASN A 132 6.90 81.80 27.27
C ASN A 132 7.38 81.63 25.81
N GLY A 133 6.55 81.07 24.91
CA GLY A 133 6.85 80.93 23.48
C GLY A 133 7.64 79.68 23.09
N THR A 134 8.15 79.66 21.85
CA THR A 134 8.92 78.54 21.27
C THR A 134 10.29 78.98 20.76
N GLU A 135 11.28 78.09 20.83
CA GLU A 135 12.61 78.24 20.25
C GLU A 135 12.88 77.16 19.19
N ASN A 136 13.49 77.55 18.06
CA ASN A 136 13.89 76.62 17.00
C ASN A 136 15.30 76.08 17.27
N CYS A 137 15.45 74.76 17.38
CA CYS A 137 16.76 74.15 17.54
C CYS A 137 17.55 74.29 16.22
N SER A 138 18.72 74.94 16.26
CA SER A 138 19.48 75.34 15.05
C SER A 138 19.98 74.17 14.19
N GLN A 139 19.97 72.95 14.72
CA GLN A 139 20.30 71.72 13.99
C GLN A 139 19.11 70.75 13.86
N GLY A 140 17.93 71.17 14.34
CA GLY A 140 16.71 70.38 14.28
C GLY A 140 16.76 69.09 15.10
N SER A 141 17.52 69.03 16.20
CA SER A 141 17.60 67.88 17.10
C SER A 141 17.12 68.23 18.51
N CYS A 142 16.04 67.59 18.94
CA CYS A 142 15.58 67.57 20.32
C CYS A 142 16.27 66.42 21.08
N SER A 143 16.69 66.64 22.32
CA SER A 143 17.08 65.55 23.22
C SER A 143 16.40 65.79 24.56
N GLY A 144 15.28 65.09 24.79
CA GLY A 144 14.37 65.42 25.88
C GLY A 144 13.80 66.84 25.73
N PRO A 145 13.72 67.65 26.80
CA PRO A 145 13.12 68.98 26.75
C PRO A 145 14.08 70.09 26.26
N VAL A 146 15.26 69.77 25.71
CA VAL A 146 16.33 70.73 25.37
C VAL A 146 16.90 70.54 23.96
N CYS A 147 17.39 71.63 23.35
CA CYS A 147 18.12 71.61 22.08
C CYS A 147 19.61 71.30 22.32
N LEU A 148 20.04 70.03 22.21
CA LEU A 148 21.44 69.61 22.46
C LEU A 148 22.21 69.17 21.21
N GLY A 149 21.62 69.27 20.01
CA GLY A 149 22.33 69.11 18.74
C GLY A 149 22.71 67.67 18.35
N GLN A 150 22.24 66.66 19.07
CA GLN A 150 22.35 65.24 18.70
C GLN A 150 20.96 64.61 18.75
N CYS A 151 20.66 63.74 17.79
CA CYS A 151 19.42 62.96 17.75
C CYS A 151 19.64 61.57 18.35
N GLN A 152 18.59 60.97 18.91
CA GLN A 152 18.57 59.58 19.40
C GLN A 152 17.57 58.74 18.63
N VAL A 153 16.48 59.35 18.19
CA VAL A 153 15.43 58.74 17.37
C VAL A 153 15.07 59.68 16.21
N ASP A 154 14.43 59.14 15.17
CA ASP A 154 14.03 59.94 14.01
C ASP A 154 13.06 61.08 14.35
N GLY A 155 12.25 60.92 15.40
CA GLY A 155 11.33 61.96 15.89
C GLY A 155 12.03 63.20 16.45
N ASP A 156 13.34 63.10 16.74
CA ASP A 156 14.14 64.24 17.16
C ASP A 156 14.48 65.15 15.98
N CYS A 157 14.41 64.63 14.75
CA CYS A 157 14.75 65.30 13.51
C CYS A 157 13.53 65.88 12.78
N THR A 158 13.76 66.85 11.90
CA THR A 158 12.74 67.31 10.94
C THR A 158 12.39 66.20 9.94
N SER A 159 11.17 66.21 9.39
CA SER A 159 10.61 65.09 8.61
C SER A 159 11.37 64.74 7.31
N ASP A 160 12.19 65.65 6.80
CA ASP A 160 13.09 65.51 5.66
C ASP A 160 14.45 64.85 6.01
N LYS A 161 14.71 64.63 7.30
CA LYS A 161 15.92 64.04 7.84
C LYS A 161 15.62 62.78 8.65
N TYR A 162 16.64 61.97 8.87
CA TYR A 162 16.61 60.82 9.77
C TYR A 162 17.75 60.92 10.76
N CYS A 163 17.62 60.20 11.87
CA CYS A 163 18.70 60.12 12.84
C CYS A 163 19.69 59.03 12.41
N ASP A 164 20.87 59.45 11.96
CA ASP A 164 21.96 58.51 11.75
C ASP A 164 22.51 58.09 13.11
N THR A 165 22.17 56.87 13.53
CA THR A 165 22.53 56.32 14.84
C THR A 165 24.03 56.07 14.99
N LEU A 166 24.79 56.05 13.90
CA LEU A 166 26.25 55.95 13.93
C LEU A 166 26.90 57.30 14.22
N SER A 167 26.38 58.39 13.64
CA SER A 167 26.96 59.73 13.79
C SER A 167 26.25 60.61 14.82
N GLY A 168 25.05 60.24 15.28
CA GLY A 168 24.22 61.02 16.20
C GLY A 168 23.59 62.28 15.57
N ASN A 169 23.64 62.42 14.24
CA ASN A 169 23.23 63.64 13.53
C ASN A 169 21.98 63.43 12.68
N CYS A 170 21.16 64.47 12.60
CA CYS A 170 20.06 64.53 11.65
C CYS A 170 20.58 64.70 10.22
N THR A 171 20.53 63.65 9.42
CA THR A 171 21.05 63.58 8.05
C THR A 171 19.90 63.60 7.03
N PRO A 172 20.02 64.24 5.85
CA PRO A 172 18.98 64.21 4.82
C PRO A 172 18.61 62.78 4.41
N LYS A 173 17.32 62.52 4.20
CA LYS A 173 16.85 61.22 3.70
C LYS A 173 17.32 60.96 2.26
N LEU A 174 17.77 59.74 2.02
CA LEU A 174 18.32 59.25 0.75
C LEU A 174 17.21 58.99 -0.28
N PRO A 175 17.39 59.38 -1.55
CA PRO A 175 16.48 59.03 -2.64
C PRO A 175 16.52 57.52 -2.95
N ASN A 176 15.51 57.05 -3.69
CA ASN A 176 15.46 55.65 -4.13
C ASN A 176 16.65 55.33 -5.06
N GLY A 177 17.32 54.20 -4.83
CA GLY A 177 18.47 53.73 -5.60
C GLY A 177 19.82 53.96 -4.91
N ASP A 178 19.86 54.79 -3.87
CA ASP A 178 21.07 55.00 -3.07
C ASP A 178 21.28 53.86 -2.05
N ALA A 179 22.54 53.63 -1.71
CA ALA A 179 22.91 52.61 -0.73
C ALA A 179 22.45 53.01 0.68
N CYS A 180 21.85 52.07 1.41
CA CYS A 180 21.39 52.24 2.78
C CYS A 180 21.90 51.10 3.66
N GLN A 181 21.94 51.34 4.98
CA GLN A 181 22.44 50.36 5.94
C GLN A 181 21.30 49.49 6.48
N SER A 182 21.57 48.18 6.60
CA SER A 182 20.65 47.22 7.20
C SER A 182 20.32 47.62 8.63
N GLY A 183 19.05 47.94 8.91
CA GLY A 183 18.59 48.39 10.23
C GLY A 183 18.27 49.89 10.34
N GLN A 184 18.50 50.68 9.28
CA GLN A 184 18.07 52.08 9.20
C GLN A 184 17.12 52.31 8.00
N PRO A 185 15.91 51.71 8.02
CA PRO A 185 14.95 51.88 6.93
C PRO A 185 14.50 53.34 6.76
N SER A 186 14.52 54.12 7.85
CA SER A 186 14.20 55.54 7.87
C SER A 186 15.23 56.44 7.19
N ALA A 187 16.41 55.93 6.87
CA ALA A 187 17.40 56.63 6.05
C ALA A 187 16.86 56.92 4.64
N CYS A 188 15.95 56.09 4.14
CA CYS A 188 15.36 56.22 2.82
C CYS A 188 14.14 57.15 2.86
N GLN A 189 13.96 57.97 1.82
CA GLN A 189 12.76 58.82 1.67
C GLN A 189 11.47 58.01 1.70
N SER A 190 11.51 56.82 1.13
CA SER A 190 10.43 55.84 1.13
C SER A 190 10.21 55.14 2.47
N GLY A 191 11.20 55.19 3.37
CA GLY A 191 11.22 54.39 4.60
C GLY A 191 11.55 52.92 4.40
N PHE A 192 12.04 52.49 3.22
CA PHE A 192 12.36 51.09 2.94
C PHE A 192 13.81 50.94 2.47
N CYS A 193 14.62 50.25 3.27
CA CYS A 193 15.97 49.80 2.91
C CYS A 193 15.92 48.30 2.64
N VAL A 194 16.00 47.89 1.37
CA VAL A 194 15.91 46.50 0.92
C VAL A 194 17.19 46.17 0.14
N ASP A 195 17.84 45.06 0.46
CA ASP A 195 19.10 44.61 -0.16
C ASP A 195 20.21 45.66 -0.14
N GLY A 196 20.23 46.48 0.92
CA GLY A 196 21.18 47.59 1.07
C GLY A 196 20.93 48.76 0.12
N THR A 197 19.75 48.85 -0.50
CA THR A 197 19.36 49.93 -1.42
C THR A 197 18.03 50.56 -0.99
N CYS A 198 17.94 51.88 -1.03
CA CYS A 198 16.69 52.60 -0.76
C CYS A 198 15.66 52.29 -1.83
N CYS A 199 14.56 51.69 -1.44
CA CYS A 199 13.57 51.14 -2.35
C CYS A 199 12.25 51.89 -2.29
N ASN A 200 11.53 51.99 -3.41
CA ASN A 200 10.22 52.65 -3.42
C ASN A 200 9.16 51.96 -2.53
N THR A 201 9.31 50.67 -2.22
CA THR A 201 8.42 49.89 -1.33
C THR A 201 9.23 48.87 -0.51
N ALA A 202 8.57 48.18 0.43
CA ALA A 202 9.20 47.20 1.31
C ALA A 202 9.64 45.88 0.63
N CYS A 203 9.32 45.66 -0.65
CA CYS A 203 9.58 44.39 -1.34
C CYS A 203 9.14 43.13 -0.60
N SER A 204 7.92 43.13 -0.05
CA SER A 204 7.41 42.05 0.81
C SER A 204 7.07 40.73 0.09
N GLY A 205 7.45 40.54 -1.17
CA GLY A 205 7.20 39.30 -1.91
C GLY A 205 8.43 38.39 -1.87
N SER A 206 8.22 37.08 -1.80
CA SER A 206 9.26 36.04 -1.64
C SER A 206 10.24 35.86 -2.81
N CYS A 207 10.41 36.85 -3.67
CA CYS A 207 11.34 36.84 -4.81
C CYS A 207 11.49 38.27 -5.35
N TYR A 208 11.43 39.25 -4.46
CA TYR A 208 11.49 40.66 -4.80
C TYR A 208 12.72 41.26 -4.15
N GLY A 209 13.54 41.92 -4.96
CA GLY A 209 14.69 42.66 -4.47
C GLY A 209 14.72 44.08 -4.99
N CYS A 210 15.68 44.85 -4.50
CA CYS A 210 15.87 46.24 -4.87
C CYS A 210 17.28 46.55 -5.37
N GLY A 211 17.48 46.46 -6.68
CA GLY A 211 18.77 46.74 -7.31
C GLY A 211 18.98 48.18 -7.82
N SER A 212 17.90 48.91 -8.14
CA SER A 212 17.96 50.25 -8.75
C SER A 212 16.96 51.24 -8.13
N GLY A 213 16.54 50.97 -6.91
CA GLY A 213 15.55 51.79 -6.18
C GLY A 213 14.09 51.50 -6.51
N THR A 214 13.82 50.60 -7.46
CA THR A 214 12.46 50.11 -7.74
C THR A 214 12.37 48.63 -7.43
N CYS A 215 11.40 48.28 -6.58
CA CYS A 215 11.11 46.92 -6.20
C CYS A 215 10.66 46.09 -7.41
N SER A 216 11.41 45.04 -7.73
CA SER A 216 11.19 44.22 -8.94
C SER A 216 11.42 42.74 -8.63
N PRO A 217 10.75 41.82 -9.35
CA PRO A 217 11.01 40.40 -9.16
C PRO A 217 12.42 40.04 -9.62
N HIS A 218 13.09 39.16 -8.86
CA HIS A 218 14.36 38.56 -9.26
C HIS A 218 14.22 37.76 -10.55
N ALA A 219 15.30 37.66 -11.32
CA ALA A 219 15.32 36.92 -12.57
C ALA A 219 15.04 35.42 -12.33
N ALA A 220 14.36 34.79 -13.28
CA ALA A 220 14.02 33.37 -13.18
C ALA A 220 15.30 32.51 -13.03
N GLY A 221 15.31 31.62 -12.03
CA GLY A 221 16.44 30.75 -11.72
C GLY A 221 17.48 31.31 -10.77
N GLN A 222 17.26 32.49 -10.21
CA GLN A 222 18.09 33.08 -9.15
C GLN A 222 17.32 33.12 -7.83
N ASP A 223 18.03 33.09 -6.71
CA ASP A 223 17.49 33.38 -5.37
C ASP A 223 18.59 34.06 -4.54
N PRO A 224 18.87 35.37 -4.77
CA PRO A 224 19.95 36.07 -4.09
C PRO A 224 19.70 36.26 -2.59
N ASP A 225 18.43 36.36 -2.20
CA ASP A 225 18.01 36.71 -0.84
C ASP A 225 17.65 35.48 0.01
N GLY A 226 17.60 34.29 -0.61
CA GLY A 226 17.29 33.04 0.07
C GLY A 226 15.82 32.91 0.42
N ASP A 227 14.94 33.51 -0.38
CA ASP A 227 13.51 33.55 -0.15
C ASP A 227 12.82 32.20 -0.45
N CYS A 228 13.44 31.37 -1.30
CA CYS A 228 12.86 30.13 -1.78
C CYS A 228 13.56 28.90 -1.20
N SER A 229 12.87 28.18 -0.32
CA SER A 229 13.33 26.87 0.14
C SER A 229 13.04 25.79 -0.91
N ALA A 230 14.05 24.98 -1.26
CA ALA A 230 13.87 23.84 -2.14
C ALA A 230 13.14 22.68 -1.42
N ASP A 231 12.00 22.27 -1.97
CA ASP A 231 11.32 21.04 -1.60
C ASP A 231 12.05 19.82 -2.19
N ALA A 232 11.73 18.62 -1.70
CA ALA A 232 12.21 17.39 -2.30
C ALA A 232 11.74 17.28 -3.77
N PRO A 233 12.60 16.92 -4.75
CA PRO A 233 12.23 16.86 -6.17
C PRO A 233 10.98 16.02 -6.48
N GLY A 234 10.73 14.99 -5.67
CA GLY A 234 9.56 14.11 -5.82
C GLY A 234 8.21 14.75 -5.45
N SER A 235 8.19 15.91 -4.80
CA SER A 235 6.96 16.58 -4.37
C SER A 235 6.31 17.46 -5.45
N CYS A 236 7.03 17.73 -6.54
CA CYS A 236 6.68 18.78 -7.52
C CYS A 236 6.54 20.20 -6.93
N GLY A 237 7.02 20.41 -5.70
CA GLY A 237 7.01 21.70 -5.03
C GLY A 237 8.06 22.66 -5.58
N GLN A 238 8.59 23.52 -4.70
CA GLN A 238 9.53 24.56 -5.06
C GLN A 238 10.93 23.99 -5.31
N ASP A 239 11.62 24.48 -6.33
CA ASP A 239 12.99 24.04 -6.65
C ASP A 239 14.09 24.93 -6.03
N GLY A 240 13.69 25.88 -5.18
CA GLY A 240 14.58 26.80 -4.48
C GLY A 240 15.06 28.00 -5.31
N ALA A 241 14.41 28.30 -6.43
CA ALA A 241 14.75 29.48 -7.24
C ALA A 241 13.52 30.34 -7.54
N CYS A 242 13.72 31.60 -7.92
CA CYS A 242 12.64 32.47 -8.36
C CYS A 242 12.11 32.13 -9.74
N ASN A 243 10.82 32.41 -9.97
CA ASN A 243 10.13 32.18 -11.25
C ASN A 243 10.19 33.37 -12.22
N GLY A 244 10.80 34.50 -11.84
CA GLY A 244 10.84 35.72 -12.65
C GLY A 244 9.59 36.60 -12.57
N SER A 245 8.58 36.19 -11.80
CA SER A 245 7.28 36.85 -11.64
C SER A 245 6.94 37.10 -10.17
N GLY A 246 7.94 37.09 -9.29
CA GLY A 246 7.77 37.44 -7.88
C GLY A 246 7.34 36.29 -6.97
N GLY A 247 7.51 35.04 -7.40
CA GLY A 247 7.33 33.86 -6.55
C GLY A 247 8.37 32.78 -6.81
N CYS A 248 8.35 31.74 -5.98
CA CYS A 248 9.24 30.60 -6.13
C CYS A 248 8.82 29.72 -7.32
N ARG A 249 9.82 29.23 -8.04
CA ARG A 249 9.69 28.34 -9.19
C ARG A 249 9.43 26.93 -8.71
N LEU A 250 8.53 26.24 -9.41
CA LEU A 250 8.21 24.84 -9.16
C LEU A 250 9.06 23.92 -10.05
N TYR A 251 9.23 22.67 -9.63
CA TYR A 251 9.91 21.67 -10.44
C TYR A 251 9.25 21.50 -11.82
N GLY A 252 10.07 21.56 -12.87
CA GLY A 252 9.63 21.49 -14.26
C GLY A 252 9.14 20.10 -14.70
N GLY A 253 8.49 20.04 -15.87
CA GLY A 253 7.73 18.88 -16.31
C GLY A 253 8.52 17.60 -16.61
N SER A 254 9.84 17.66 -16.61
CA SER A 254 10.75 16.51 -16.80
C SER A 254 11.16 15.83 -15.49
N VAL A 255 10.80 16.41 -14.34
CA VAL A 255 11.16 15.87 -13.02
C VAL A 255 10.23 14.74 -12.66
N THR A 256 10.78 13.56 -12.37
CA THR A 256 10.03 12.38 -11.94
C THR A 256 9.59 12.51 -10.49
N CYS A 257 8.29 12.39 -10.24
CA CYS A 257 7.67 12.54 -8.92
C CYS A 257 7.18 11.21 -8.33
N GLY A 258 7.62 10.11 -8.92
CA GLY A 258 7.30 8.76 -8.48
C GLY A 258 7.97 7.72 -9.37
N ASN A 259 7.80 6.45 -9.01
CA ASN A 259 8.34 5.34 -9.77
C ASN A 259 7.35 4.89 -10.85
N ALA A 260 7.88 4.36 -11.96
CA ALA A 260 7.08 3.58 -12.89
C ALA A 260 6.51 2.35 -12.17
N SER A 261 5.34 1.89 -12.60
CA SER A 261 4.68 0.72 -12.03
C SER A 261 4.30 -0.25 -13.13
N CYS A 262 4.46 -1.54 -12.86
CA CYS A 262 4.05 -2.59 -13.78
C CYS A 262 3.40 -3.71 -12.97
N SER A 263 2.16 -4.07 -13.32
CA SER A 263 1.44 -5.17 -12.69
C SER A 263 0.73 -6.02 -13.75
N GLY A 264 0.86 -7.34 -13.66
CA GLY A 264 0.35 -8.25 -14.67
C GLY A 264 0.99 -7.98 -16.04
N SER A 265 0.21 -7.53 -17.01
CA SER A 265 0.67 -7.11 -18.34
C SER A 265 0.44 -5.60 -18.59
N THR A 266 0.29 -4.80 -17.53
CA THR A 266 -0.03 -3.37 -17.62
C THR A 266 1.12 -2.56 -17.04
N TYR A 267 1.70 -1.70 -17.87
CA TYR A 267 2.79 -0.79 -17.52
C TYR A 267 2.31 0.65 -17.50
N THR A 268 2.60 1.35 -16.42
CA THR A 268 2.38 2.78 -16.25
C THR A 268 3.74 3.45 -16.05
N GLY A 269 4.10 4.35 -16.95
CA GLY A 269 5.36 5.09 -16.87
C GLY A 269 5.50 5.90 -15.57
N ALA A 270 6.73 6.28 -15.24
CA ALA A 270 6.99 7.12 -14.08
C ALA A 270 6.21 8.44 -14.21
N PRO A 271 5.46 8.87 -13.19
CA PRO A 271 4.81 10.16 -13.22
C PRO A 271 5.84 11.28 -13.20
N THR A 272 5.55 12.36 -13.92
CA THR A 272 6.38 13.57 -13.92
C THR A 272 5.55 14.74 -13.42
N CYS A 273 6.24 15.76 -12.89
CA CYS A 273 5.59 17.01 -12.56
C CYS A 273 4.95 17.62 -13.81
N ASP A 274 3.91 18.43 -13.64
CA ASP A 274 3.28 19.17 -14.73
C ASP A 274 3.80 20.62 -14.85
N GLY A 275 4.73 21.03 -13.95
CA GLY A 275 5.20 22.41 -13.82
C GLY A 275 4.24 23.33 -13.08
N GLY A 276 3.05 22.85 -12.71
CA GLY A 276 2.03 23.54 -11.90
C GLY A 276 1.92 23.01 -10.47
N GLY A 277 2.87 22.17 -10.05
CA GLY A 277 2.90 21.60 -8.70
C GLY A 277 2.25 20.22 -8.55
N SER A 278 1.75 19.64 -9.64
CA SER A 278 1.05 18.35 -9.59
C SER A 278 1.88 17.23 -10.20
N CYS A 279 1.88 16.08 -9.52
CA CYS A 279 2.49 14.85 -10.01
C CYS A 279 1.51 14.13 -10.97
N LYS A 280 1.79 14.18 -12.28
CA LYS A 280 0.88 13.66 -13.30
C LYS A 280 1.29 12.26 -13.75
N THR A 281 0.39 11.29 -13.53
CA THR A 281 0.57 9.92 -13.99
C THR A 281 0.27 9.80 -15.49
N PRO A 282 1.18 9.23 -16.31
CA PRO A 282 0.91 8.98 -17.72
C PRO A 282 -0.12 7.88 -17.90
N SER A 283 -0.69 7.78 -19.11
CA SER A 283 -1.60 6.69 -19.47
C SER A 283 -0.90 5.34 -19.41
N SER A 284 -1.59 4.33 -18.87
CA SER A 284 -1.11 2.96 -18.87
C SER A 284 -1.05 2.38 -20.29
N SER A 285 -0.09 1.50 -20.52
CA SER A 285 0.12 0.75 -21.76
C SER A 285 0.21 -0.74 -21.48
N SER A 286 -0.02 -1.57 -22.51
CA SER A 286 0.09 -3.03 -22.40
C SER A 286 1.51 -3.48 -22.72
N CYS A 287 2.02 -4.46 -21.96
CA CYS A 287 3.28 -5.16 -22.23
C CYS A 287 3.20 -6.16 -23.39
N GLY A 288 2.08 -6.17 -24.13
CA GLY A 288 1.85 -7.07 -25.25
C GLY A 288 1.85 -8.52 -24.77
N ASN A 289 2.78 -9.31 -25.29
CA ASN A 289 2.87 -10.75 -24.99
C ASN A 289 3.57 -11.07 -23.67
N TYR A 290 4.15 -10.08 -22.99
CA TYR A 290 4.97 -10.27 -21.80
C TYR A 290 4.22 -9.83 -20.54
N LEU A 291 4.54 -10.48 -19.43
CA LEU A 291 4.21 -9.97 -18.10
C LEU A 291 5.30 -9.01 -17.61
N CYS A 292 4.97 -8.26 -16.58
CA CYS A 292 5.88 -7.34 -15.91
C CYS A 292 7.07 -8.07 -15.28
N ALA A 293 8.27 -7.56 -15.54
CA ALA A 293 9.51 -7.98 -14.91
C ALA A 293 10.01 -6.83 -14.01
N GLY A 294 9.58 -6.84 -12.75
CA GLY A 294 9.75 -5.69 -11.86
C GLY A 294 8.85 -4.52 -12.28
N ASN A 295 9.43 -3.32 -12.40
CA ASN A 295 8.69 -2.09 -12.74
C ASN A 295 8.64 -1.79 -14.25
N ALA A 296 8.98 -2.76 -15.10
CA ALA A 296 8.96 -2.62 -16.56
C ALA A 296 8.35 -3.87 -17.21
N CYS A 297 7.93 -3.73 -18.47
CA CYS A 297 7.53 -4.87 -19.28
C CYS A 297 8.70 -5.83 -19.49
N GLY A 298 8.46 -7.13 -19.34
CA GLY A 298 9.41 -8.13 -19.77
C GLY A 298 9.69 -8.00 -21.28
N THR A 299 10.93 -8.25 -21.67
CA THR A 299 11.35 -8.26 -23.08
C THR A 299 11.84 -9.65 -23.52
N SER A 300 12.01 -10.55 -22.56
CA SER A 300 12.41 -11.92 -22.76
C SER A 300 11.72 -12.83 -21.74
N CYS A 301 11.74 -14.11 -22.00
CA CYS A 301 11.21 -15.13 -21.09
C CYS A 301 12.16 -16.32 -21.00
N SER A 302 12.14 -16.99 -19.86
CA SER A 302 12.75 -18.31 -19.62
C SER A 302 11.69 -19.38 -19.34
N SER A 303 10.46 -18.98 -19.05
CA SER A 303 9.32 -19.85 -18.77
C SER A 303 8.01 -19.16 -19.15
N SER A 304 6.97 -19.95 -19.44
CA SER A 304 5.67 -19.42 -19.86
C SER A 304 4.95 -18.60 -18.76
N THR A 305 5.39 -18.68 -17.51
CA THR A 305 4.85 -17.85 -16.41
C THR A 305 5.24 -16.37 -16.52
N GLN A 306 6.15 -16.02 -17.43
CA GLN A 306 6.56 -14.65 -17.74
C GLN A 306 5.81 -14.07 -18.95
N CYS A 307 4.93 -14.87 -19.57
CA CYS A 307 4.17 -14.48 -20.74
C CYS A 307 2.73 -14.15 -20.37
N ALA A 308 2.17 -13.13 -21.02
CA ALA A 308 0.78 -12.76 -20.85
C ALA A 308 -0.14 -13.93 -21.27
N SER A 309 -1.34 -14.00 -20.71
CA SER A 309 -2.31 -15.05 -21.01
C SER A 309 -2.51 -15.23 -22.52
N GLY A 310 -2.56 -16.48 -22.97
CA GLY A 310 -2.61 -16.83 -24.40
C GLY A 310 -1.24 -16.97 -25.07
N ASN A 311 -0.14 -16.77 -24.35
CA ASN A 311 1.22 -16.91 -24.87
C ASN A 311 2.04 -17.94 -24.10
N TYR A 312 3.03 -18.53 -24.75
CA TYR A 312 4.04 -19.41 -24.16
C TYR A 312 5.43 -18.85 -24.37
N CYS A 313 6.38 -19.29 -23.56
CA CYS A 313 7.77 -18.94 -23.76
C CYS A 313 8.44 -19.88 -24.75
N ASN A 314 8.81 -19.37 -25.92
CA ASN A 314 9.70 -20.08 -26.83
C ASN A 314 11.13 -19.94 -26.32
N THR A 315 11.61 -20.96 -25.62
CA THR A 315 12.95 -20.95 -25.00
C THR A 315 14.10 -20.97 -26.01
N SER A 316 13.82 -21.28 -27.29
CA SER A 316 14.86 -21.27 -28.35
C SER A 316 15.28 -19.86 -28.76
N ASN A 317 14.39 -18.88 -28.58
CA ASN A 317 14.65 -17.46 -28.90
C ASN A 317 14.35 -16.52 -27.73
N SER A 318 13.94 -17.06 -26.57
CA SER A 318 13.57 -16.34 -25.34
C SER A 318 12.44 -15.33 -25.53
N ARG A 319 11.45 -15.62 -26.41
CA ARG A 319 10.32 -14.72 -26.69
C ARG A 319 8.98 -15.33 -26.30
N CYS A 320 8.07 -14.46 -25.85
CA CYS A 320 6.67 -14.83 -25.64
C CYS A 320 5.92 -14.81 -26.98
N GLU A 321 5.47 -15.98 -27.40
CA GLU A 321 4.75 -16.22 -28.64
C GLU A 321 3.34 -16.75 -28.35
N ALA A 322 2.38 -16.52 -29.23
CA ALA A 322 1.02 -17.00 -29.06
C ALA A 322 0.99 -18.54 -28.96
N LEU A 323 0.13 -19.08 -28.09
CA LEU A 323 -0.09 -20.52 -27.98
C LEU A 323 -0.49 -21.10 -29.34
N LYS A 324 0.08 -22.25 -29.67
CA LYS A 324 -0.11 -22.93 -30.94
C LYS A 324 -1.47 -23.64 -30.97
N GLY A 325 -2.14 -23.53 -32.10
CA GLY A 325 -3.38 -24.26 -32.38
C GLY A 325 -3.14 -25.76 -32.60
N ASN A 326 -4.21 -26.54 -32.45
CA ASN A 326 -4.17 -27.98 -32.65
C ASN A 326 -3.61 -28.36 -34.04
N GLY A 327 -2.73 -29.35 -34.07
CA GLY A 327 -2.08 -29.88 -35.28
C GLY A 327 -0.73 -29.23 -35.60
N SER A 328 -0.38 -28.15 -34.92
CA SER A 328 0.97 -27.55 -34.98
C SER A 328 1.99 -28.43 -34.28
N SER A 329 3.24 -28.42 -34.72
CA SER A 329 4.31 -29.13 -34.01
C SER A 329 4.64 -28.49 -32.66
N CYS A 330 4.91 -29.32 -31.66
CA CYS A 330 5.26 -28.89 -30.30
C CYS A 330 6.40 -29.74 -29.73
N GLY A 331 7.23 -29.14 -28.88
CA GLY A 331 8.19 -29.84 -28.03
C GLY A 331 7.61 -30.17 -26.64
N GLY A 332 6.62 -29.41 -26.17
CA GLY A 332 5.92 -29.66 -24.91
C GLY A 332 4.51 -29.09 -24.84
N GLY A 333 3.73 -29.55 -23.85
CA GLY A 333 2.31 -29.19 -23.69
C GLY A 333 2.06 -27.69 -23.46
N GLY A 334 3.00 -27.00 -22.83
CA GLY A 334 2.92 -25.57 -22.55
C GLY A 334 2.97 -24.66 -23.79
N GLU A 335 3.27 -25.20 -24.97
CA GLU A 335 3.23 -24.47 -26.24
C GLU A 335 1.84 -24.48 -26.89
N CYS A 336 0.95 -25.36 -26.44
CA CYS A 336 -0.32 -25.65 -27.08
C CYS A 336 -1.47 -24.96 -26.35
N SER A 337 -2.41 -24.38 -27.09
CA SER A 337 -3.60 -23.74 -26.49
C SER A 337 -4.46 -24.72 -25.67
N SER A 338 -4.37 -26.00 -25.98
CA SER A 338 -5.03 -27.10 -25.25
C SER A 338 -4.25 -27.58 -24.02
N GLY A 339 -2.97 -27.20 -23.88
CA GLY A 339 -2.04 -27.74 -22.90
C GLY A 339 -1.48 -29.13 -23.22
N ASN A 340 -1.88 -29.76 -24.35
CA ASN A 340 -1.50 -31.14 -24.67
C ASN A 340 -0.57 -31.18 -25.88
N CYS A 341 0.64 -31.73 -25.69
CA CYS A 341 1.55 -32.06 -26.78
C CYS A 341 1.70 -33.57 -26.85
N VAL A 342 1.10 -34.18 -27.88
CA VAL A 342 1.03 -35.63 -28.06
C VAL A 342 1.55 -35.97 -29.46
N ASP A 343 2.42 -36.96 -29.57
CA ASP A 343 3.10 -37.33 -30.81
C ASP A 343 3.87 -36.18 -31.48
N GLY A 344 4.34 -35.20 -30.71
CA GLY A 344 4.99 -34.00 -31.23
C GLY A 344 4.05 -32.98 -31.88
N PHE A 345 2.73 -33.13 -31.70
CA PHE A 345 1.72 -32.18 -32.19
C PHE A 345 0.79 -31.69 -31.08
N CYS A 346 0.38 -30.42 -31.17
CA CYS A 346 -0.61 -29.85 -30.26
C CYS A 346 -1.95 -30.55 -30.44
N CYS A 347 -2.43 -31.20 -29.39
CA CYS A 347 -3.58 -32.07 -29.47
C CYS A 347 -4.79 -31.49 -28.75
N ASN A 348 -6.00 -31.71 -29.27
CA ASN A 348 -7.22 -31.23 -28.63
C ASN A 348 -7.44 -31.84 -27.22
N THR A 349 -6.91 -33.05 -26.96
CA THR A 349 -6.92 -33.72 -25.65
C THR A 349 -5.60 -34.47 -25.41
N ALA A 350 -5.39 -34.99 -24.21
CA ALA A 350 -4.17 -35.70 -23.82
C ALA A 350 -4.00 -37.11 -24.42
N CYS A 351 -4.99 -37.65 -25.15
CA CYS A 351 -4.97 -39.02 -25.70
C CYS A 351 -4.59 -40.12 -24.71
N THR A 352 -5.23 -40.15 -23.54
CA THR A 352 -4.89 -41.09 -22.46
C THR A 352 -5.41 -42.52 -22.68
N GLY A 353 -6.17 -42.79 -23.74
CA GLY A 353 -6.64 -44.13 -24.07
C GLY A 353 -5.51 -45.02 -24.57
N SER A 354 -5.58 -46.32 -24.26
CA SER A 354 -4.51 -47.29 -24.58
C SER A 354 -4.09 -47.28 -26.05
N CYS A 355 -5.03 -47.09 -26.98
CA CYS A 355 -4.72 -47.02 -28.41
C CYS A 355 -5.18 -45.69 -29.01
N GLN A 356 -4.82 -44.58 -28.39
CA GLN A 356 -5.08 -43.24 -28.90
C GLN A 356 -3.79 -42.54 -29.31
N ALA A 357 -3.88 -41.78 -30.39
CA ALA A 357 -2.79 -40.99 -30.93
C ALA A 357 -3.32 -39.66 -31.47
N CYS A 358 -2.42 -38.69 -31.60
CA CYS A 358 -2.73 -37.37 -32.13
C CYS A 358 -2.16 -37.12 -33.52
N SER A 359 -1.06 -37.79 -33.84
CA SER A 359 -0.46 -37.75 -35.18
C SER A 359 -1.31 -38.52 -36.19
N ALA A 360 -1.49 -37.96 -37.38
CA ALA A 360 -2.13 -38.62 -38.50
C ALA A 360 -1.42 -39.93 -38.87
N ALA A 361 -0.09 -39.97 -38.72
CA ALA A 361 0.73 -41.15 -39.01
C ALA A 361 0.34 -42.36 -38.14
N LYS A 362 0.23 -42.19 -36.81
CA LYS A 362 -0.14 -43.29 -35.91
C LYS A 362 -1.62 -43.69 -36.00
N LYS A 363 -2.50 -42.72 -36.25
CA LYS A 363 -3.93 -42.97 -36.49
C LYS A 363 -4.19 -43.68 -37.82
N GLY A 364 -3.30 -43.51 -38.79
CA GLY A 364 -3.50 -43.93 -40.19
C GLY A 364 -4.52 -43.07 -40.97
N GLN A 365 -5.16 -42.08 -40.33
CA GLN A 365 -6.17 -41.21 -40.95
C GLN A 365 -6.32 -39.86 -40.21
N GLY A 366 -6.96 -38.91 -40.90
CA GLY A 366 -7.27 -37.57 -40.37
C GLY A 366 -6.08 -36.62 -40.31
N ALA A 367 -6.28 -35.40 -39.80
CA ALA A 367 -5.23 -34.41 -39.61
C ALA A 367 -4.53 -34.60 -38.25
N ASN A 368 -3.31 -34.06 -38.12
CA ASN A 368 -2.66 -33.92 -36.82
C ASN A 368 -3.50 -33.03 -35.89
N GLY A 369 -3.44 -33.29 -34.59
CA GLY A 369 -4.00 -32.39 -33.58
C GLY A 369 -5.39 -32.74 -33.05
N THR A 370 -6.05 -33.72 -33.66
CA THR A 370 -7.28 -34.31 -33.10
C THR A 370 -6.97 -35.71 -32.62
N CYS A 371 -7.18 -35.96 -31.34
CA CYS A 371 -7.03 -37.26 -30.75
C CYS A 371 -7.97 -38.27 -31.40
N GLY A 372 -7.43 -39.43 -31.79
CA GLY A 372 -8.19 -40.50 -32.41
C GLY A 372 -7.53 -41.84 -32.18
N ASN A 373 -8.19 -42.92 -32.64
CA ASN A 373 -7.70 -44.27 -32.43
C ASN A 373 -6.50 -44.58 -33.34
N VAL A 374 -5.53 -45.30 -32.81
CA VAL A 374 -4.44 -45.91 -33.57
C VAL A 374 -5.00 -46.92 -34.57
N ILE A 375 -4.39 -47.01 -35.75
CA ILE A 375 -4.79 -47.96 -36.80
C ILE A 375 -4.73 -49.42 -36.28
N ALA A 376 -5.70 -50.24 -36.70
CA ALA A 376 -5.75 -51.65 -36.30
C ALA A 376 -4.49 -52.41 -36.73
N GLY A 377 -4.00 -53.29 -35.86
CA GLY A 377 -2.83 -54.14 -36.11
C GLY A 377 -1.47 -53.48 -35.85
N GLN A 378 -1.44 -52.22 -35.37
CA GLN A 378 -0.21 -51.53 -34.97
C GLN A 378 -0.24 -51.18 -33.49
N ASP A 379 0.93 -51.04 -32.88
CA ASP A 379 1.10 -50.49 -31.53
C ASP A 379 2.38 -49.64 -31.50
N PRO A 380 2.34 -48.42 -32.05
CA PRO A 380 3.52 -47.55 -32.14
C PRO A 380 3.99 -47.01 -30.78
N ASP A 381 3.16 -47.11 -29.75
CA ASP A 381 3.44 -46.60 -28.40
C ASP A 381 3.73 -47.71 -27.38
N GLY A 382 3.52 -48.98 -27.74
CA GLY A 382 3.77 -50.12 -26.86
C GLY A 382 2.74 -50.24 -25.73
N ASN A 383 1.54 -49.71 -25.94
CA ASN A 383 0.50 -49.62 -24.91
C ASN A 383 -0.27 -50.94 -24.74
N CYS A 384 -0.12 -51.88 -25.67
CA CYS A 384 -0.78 -53.17 -25.65
C CYS A 384 0.23 -54.28 -25.37
N ALA A 385 0.10 -54.91 -24.19
CA ALA A 385 0.86 -56.12 -23.88
C ALA A 385 0.26 -57.34 -24.59
N ASP A 386 1.12 -58.23 -25.09
CA ASP A 386 0.71 -59.56 -25.54
C ASP A 386 0.52 -60.49 -24.34
N GLN A 387 -0.70 -61.01 -24.16
CA GLN A 387 -1.06 -61.96 -23.11
C GLN A 387 -0.86 -63.43 -23.56
N GLY A 388 -0.35 -63.65 -24.77
CA GLY A 388 -0.09 -64.95 -25.38
C GLY A 388 -1.35 -65.67 -25.86
N ALA A 389 -1.24 -66.40 -26.97
CA ALA A 389 -2.37 -67.09 -27.60
C ALA A 389 -3.14 -68.04 -26.66
N ALA A 390 -2.46 -68.61 -25.66
CA ALA A 390 -3.07 -69.51 -24.68
C ALA A 390 -4.15 -68.85 -23.82
N SER A 391 -4.06 -67.54 -23.59
CA SER A 391 -5.07 -66.79 -22.80
C SER A 391 -6.26 -66.35 -23.64
N CYS A 392 -6.15 -66.35 -24.98
CA CYS A 392 -7.05 -65.64 -25.88
C CYS A 392 -7.20 -64.13 -25.58
N GLY A 393 -6.32 -63.58 -24.74
CA GLY A 393 -6.32 -62.19 -24.34
C GLY A 393 -5.82 -61.27 -25.44
N THR A 394 -5.12 -60.20 -25.07
CA THR A 394 -4.58 -59.23 -26.03
C THR A 394 -3.40 -59.80 -26.80
N ASN A 395 -3.28 -59.48 -28.09
CA ASN A 395 -2.20 -59.96 -28.97
C ASN A 395 -1.06 -58.93 -29.15
N GLY A 396 -1.02 -57.89 -28.32
CA GLY A 396 -0.02 -56.83 -28.38
C GLY A 396 -0.23 -55.77 -29.47
N GLN A 397 -1.42 -55.71 -30.09
CA GLN A 397 -1.73 -54.73 -31.14
C GLN A 397 -2.98 -53.92 -30.80
N CYS A 398 -3.18 -52.77 -31.44
CA CYS A 398 -4.41 -51.99 -31.32
C CYS A 398 -5.54 -52.53 -32.21
N ASN A 399 -6.79 -52.39 -31.76
CA ASN A 399 -7.98 -52.88 -32.45
C ASN A 399 -8.63 -51.87 -33.42
N GLY A 400 -8.06 -50.67 -33.61
CA GLY A 400 -8.66 -49.59 -34.41
C GLY A 400 -9.80 -48.82 -33.73
N SER A 401 -10.29 -49.31 -32.58
CA SER A 401 -11.40 -48.76 -31.81
C SER A 401 -10.96 -48.18 -30.45
N GLY A 402 -9.66 -47.92 -30.27
CA GLY A 402 -9.11 -47.30 -29.06
C GLY A 402 -8.75 -48.27 -27.94
N GLY A 403 -8.89 -49.58 -28.17
CA GLY A 403 -8.47 -50.63 -27.24
C GLY A 403 -7.45 -51.59 -27.85
N CYS A 404 -6.93 -52.49 -27.01
CA CYS A 404 -6.05 -53.56 -27.47
C CYS A 404 -6.84 -54.66 -28.18
N GLN A 405 -6.29 -55.17 -29.26
CA GLN A 405 -6.83 -56.27 -30.05
C GLN A 405 -6.67 -57.58 -29.30
N LEU A 406 -7.73 -58.39 -29.30
CA LEU A 406 -7.73 -59.74 -28.78
C LEU A 406 -7.26 -60.72 -29.86
N TYR A 407 -6.76 -61.89 -29.44
CA TYR A 407 -6.52 -63.00 -30.37
C TYR A 407 -7.79 -63.35 -31.15
N GLY A 408 -7.64 -63.47 -32.46
CA GLY A 408 -8.74 -63.65 -33.40
C GLY A 408 -9.48 -64.97 -33.24
N ASN A 409 -10.67 -65.05 -33.83
CA ASN A 409 -11.42 -66.30 -33.89
C ASN A 409 -10.59 -67.39 -34.62
N GLY A 410 -10.53 -68.59 -34.05
CA GLY A 410 -9.78 -69.71 -34.62
C GLY A 410 -8.31 -69.79 -34.19
N THR A 411 -7.76 -68.79 -33.48
CA THR A 411 -6.40 -68.90 -32.91
C THR A 411 -6.34 -70.05 -31.91
N GLN A 412 -5.39 -70.97 -32.07
CA GLN A 412 -5.21 -72.11 -31.15
C GLN A 412 -4.71 -71.65 -29.78
N CYS A 413 -5.51 -71.87 -28.73
CA CYS A 413 -5.16 -71.53 -27.34
C CYS A 413 -4.73 -72.76 -26.53
N VAL A 414 -5.23 -73.95 -26.87
CA VAL A 414 -4.77 -75.21 -26.28
C VAL A 414 -4.55 -76.20 -27.39
N ALA A 415 -3.38 -76.84 -27.40
CA ALA A 415 -3.07 -77.88 -28.35
C ALA A 415 -3.98 -79.10 -28.19
N GLN A 416 -4.25 -79.78 -29.31
CA GLN A 416 -4.94 -81.07 -29.28
C GLN A 416 -4.16 -82.07 -28.42
N SER A 417 -4.87 -82.96 -27.76
CA SER A 417 -4.30 -84.01 -26.92
C SER A 417 -5.06 -85.30 -27.14
N CYS A 418 -4.39 -86.44 -27.04
CA CYS A 418 -5.03 -87.74 -27.18
C CYS A 418 -4.54 -88.67 -26.07
N SER A 419 -5.46 -89.30 -25.34
CA SER A 419 -5.13 -90.29 -24.32
C SER A 419 -6.04 -91.52 -24.44
N GLY A 420 -5.44 -92.71 -24.37
CA GLY A 420 -6.16 -93.98 -24.55
C GLY A 420 -6.77 -94.08 -25.95
N SER A 421 -8.10 -94.02 -26.03
CA SER A 421 -8.87 -94.04 -27.29
C SER A 421 -9.77 -92.80 -27.45
N THR A 422 -9.42 -91.70 -26.78
CA THR A 422 -10.17 -90.45 -26.85
C THR A 422 -9.24 -89.31 -27.23
N GLN A 423 -9.52 -88.71 -28.39
CA GLN A 423 -8.87 -87.49 -28.84
C GLN A 423 -9.67 -86.28 -28.37
N THR A 424 -9.02 -85.34 -27.69
CA THR A 424 -9.56 -84.01 -27.39
C THR A 424 -9.04 -83.05 -28.44
N ASN A 425 -9.96 -82.47 -29.22
CA ASN A 425 -9.59 -81.54 -30.30
C ASN A 425 -8.92 -80.27 -29.73
N ALA A 426 -8.13 -79.59 -30.56
CA ALA A 426 -7.53 -78.31 -30.19
C ALA A 426 -8.63 -77.31 -29.80
N ARG A 427 -8.34 -76.46 -28.82
CA ARG A 427 -9.22 -75.36 -28.43
C ARG A 427 -8.80 -74.11 -29.15
N THR A 428 -9.77 -73.36 -29.64
CA THR A 428 -9.56 -72.12 -30.36
C THR A 428 -10.20 -70.94 -29.63
N CYS A 429 -9.62 -69.76 -29.79
CA CYS A 429 -10.19 -68.51 -29.31
C CYS A 429 -11.48 -68.21 -30.08
N ASN A 430 -12.49 -67.70 -29.37
CA ASN A 430 -13.74 -67.25 -29.99
C ASN A 430 -13.65 -65.85 -30.61
N GLY A 431 -12.54 -65.12 -30.40
CA GLY A 431 -12.39 -63.72 -30.80
C GLY A 431 -12.91 -62.69 -29.78
N SER A 432 -13.44 -63.15 -28.65
CA SER A 432 -13.99 -62.31 -27.56
C SER A 432 -13.28 -62.57 -26.22
N GLY A 433 -12.06 -63.09 -26.25
CA GLY A 433 -11.27 -63.32 -25.03
C GLY A 433 -11.45 -64.69 -24.39
N THR A 434 -12.14 -65.63 -25.03
CA THR A 434 -12.41 -66.96 -24.44
C THR A 434 -11.86 -68.09 -25.31
N CYS A 435 -11.12 -68.99 -24.67
CA CYS A 435 -10.69 -70.25 -25.25
C CYS A 435 -11.85 -71.25 -25.24
N GLN A 436 -12.42 -71.58 -26.41
CA GLN A 436 -13.62 -72.41 -26.54
C GLN A 436 -13.42 -73.81 -25.96
N THR A 437 -14.50 -74.46 -25.53
CA THR A 437 -14.46 -75.85 -25.05
C THR A 437 -14.15 -76.80 -26.21
N ALA A 438 -13.27 -77.78 -25.96
CA ALA A 438 -12.95 -78.79 -26.96
C ALA A 438 -14.08 -79.83 -27.07
N GLY A 439 -14.39 -80.23 -28.30
CA GLY A 439 -15.08 -81.49 -28.55
C GLY A 439 -14.10 -82.68 -28.42
N THR A 440 -14.63 -83.85 -28.08
CA THR A 440 -13.87 -85.11 -28.08
C THR A 440 -14.28 -85.97 -29.27
N SER A 441 -13.31 -86.63 -29.88
CA SER A 441 -13.50 -87.64 -30.93
C SER A 441 -13.09 -89.01 -30.38
N SER A 442 -13.89 -90.04 -30.66
CA SER A 442 -13.52 -91.42 -30.34
C SER A 442 -12.51 -91.93 -31.36
N CYS A 443 -11.40 -92.50 -30.89
CA CYS A 443 -10.40 -93.12 -31.74
C CYS A 443 -10.71 -94.58 -32.05
N SER A 444 -11.72 -95.17 -31.39
CA SER A 444 -12.10 -96.57 -31.60
C SER A 444 -12.37 -96.82 -33.10
N PRO A 445 -11.73 -97.84 -33.70
CA PRO A 445 -11.11 -99.02 -33.07
C PRO A 445 -9.63 -98.87 -32.65
N TYR A 446 -9.01 -97.72 -32.86
CA TYR A 446 -7.60 -97.44 -32.59
C TYR A 446 -7.39 -96.75 -31.23
N LYS A 447 -6.15 -96.77 -30.74
CA LYS A 447 -5.66 -95.89 -29.68
C LYS A 447 -4.98 -94.64 -30.26
N CYS A 448 -4.73 -93.70 -29.38
CA CYS A 448 -3.98 -92.49 -29.67
C CYS A 448 -2.54 -92.81 -30.11
N SER A 449 -2.08 -92.14 -31.15
CA SER A 449 -0.67 -92.10 -31.57
C SER A 449 -0.21 -90.65 -31.52
N GLY A 450 0.63 -90.31 -30.53
CA GLY A 450 0.94 -88.92 -30.20
C GLY A 450 -0.29 -88.15 -29.74
N THR A 451 -0.62 -87.05 -30.41
CA THR A 451 -1.73 -86.16 -30.04
C THR A 451 -3.01 -86.37 -30.84
N ALA A 452 -3.07 -87.40 -31.70
CA ALA A 452 -4.24 -87.70 -32.55
C ALA A 452 -4.57 -89.20 -32.56
N CYS A 453 -5.77 -89.55 -33.04
CA CYS A 453 -6.13 -90.95 -33.24
C CYS A 453 -5.20 -91.62 -34.27
N ALA A 454 -4.70 -92.82 -33.97
CA ALA A 454 -4.03 -93.61 -34.97
C ALA A 454 -5.01 -94.03 -36.07
N THR A 455 -4.52 -94.14 -37.30
CA THR A 455 -5.29 -94.61 -38.46
C THR A 455 -4.85 -96.00 -38.94
N SER A 456 -3.83 -96.56 -38.28
CA SER A 456 -3.25 -97.88 -38.51
C SER A 456 -2.67 -98.42 -37.20
N CYS A 457 -2.42 -99.72 -37.16
CA CYS A 457 -1.77 -100.39 -36.03
C CYS A 457 -0.56 -101.19 -36.50
N GLY A 458 0.49 -101.21 -35.68
CA GLY A 458 1.64 -102.11 -35.84
C GLY A 458 1.59 -103.28 -34.84
N ALA A 459 0.95 -103.09 -33.69
CA ALA A 459 0.77 -104.09 -32.65
C ALA A 459 -0.62 -103.99 -32.01
N ASP A 460 -1.03 -105.03 -31.28
CA ASP A 460 -2.33 -105.06 -30.59
C ASP A 460 -2.44 -103.96 -29.52
N SER A 461 -1.29 -103.48 -29.01
CA SER A 461 -1.22 -102.34 -28.08
C SER A 461 -1.78 -101.06 -28.68
N ASP A 462 -1.76 -100.91 -30.01
CA ASP A 462 -2.22 -99.72 -30.74
C ASP A 462 -3.74 -99.73 -30.97
N CYS A 463 -4.41 -100.82 -30.62
CA CYS A 463 -5.85 -100.99 -30.76
C CYS A 463 -6.58 -100.69 -29.45
N ALA A 464 -7.79 -100.10 -29.57
CA ALA A 464 -8.67 -99.85 -28.44
C ALA A 464 -9.07 -101.18 -27.77
N THR A 465 -9.51 -101.11 -26.51
CA THR A 465 -9.96 -102.31 -25.78
C THR A 465 -11.04 -103.06 -26.57
N GLY A 466 -10.85 -104.37 -26.74
CA GLY A 466 -11.75 -105.22 -27.54
C GLY A 466 -11.38 -105.37 -29.02
N TYR A 467 -10.32 -104.69 -29.47
CA TYR A 467 -9.78 -104.79 -30.83
C TYR A 467 -8.33 -105.34 -30.80
N VAL A 468 -7.94 -106.01 -31.88
CA VAL A 468 -6.61 -106.58 -32.10
C VAL A 468 -6.05 -106.13 -33.46
N CYS A 469 -4.74 -106.07 -33.59
CA CYS A 469 -4.13 -105.60 -34.83
C CYS A 469 -3.98 -106.74 -35.83
N LYS A 470 -4.70 -106.64 -36.96
CA LYS A 470 -4.54 -107.59 -38.06
C LYS A 470 -3.27 -107.27 -38.83
N SER A 471 -2.23 -108.09 -38.66
CA SER A 471 -0.90 -107.81 -39.23
C SER A 471 -0.89 -107.75 -40.75
N SER A 472 -1.81 -108.43 -41.43
CA SER A 472 -1.92 -108.42 -42.90
C SER A 472 -2.51 -107.14 -43.49
N THR A 473 -3.26 -106.35 -42.70
CA THR A 473 -3.91 -105.12 -43.18
C THR A 473 -3.48 -103.87 -42.43
N GLY A 474 -2.81 -104.02 -41.28
CA GLY A 474 -2.44 -102.92 -40.39
C GLY A 474 -3.65 -102.20 -39.79
N LYS A 475 -4.79 -102.90 -39.67
CA LYS A 475 -6.05 -102.34 -39.15
C LYS A 475 -6.44 -103.01 -37.84
N CYS A 476 -6.97 -102.21 -36.92
CA CYS A 476 -7.59 -102.72 -35.70
C CYS A 476 -8.95 -103.33 -36.06
N ILE A 477 -9.10 -104.61 -35.76
CA ILE A 477 -10.31 -105.38 -36.04
C ILE A 477 -10.89 -105.93 -34.73
N THR A 478 -12.20 -106.17 -34.70
CA THR A 478 -12.78 -107.05 -33.68
C THR A 478 -12.25 -108.47 -33.90
N PRO A 479 -11.91 -109.23 -32.84
CA PRO A 479 -11.56 -110.65 -32.98
C PRO A 479 -12.58 -111.39 -33.85
N GLN A 480 -12.09 -112.08 -34.87
CA GLN A 480 -12.90 -112.63 -35.95
C GLN A 480 -13.63 -113.91 -35.49
N THR A 481 -14.78 -114.18 -36.12
CA THR A 481 -15.55 -115.40 -35.89
C THR A 481 -14.86 -116.63 -36.50
N LEU A 482 -15.31 -117.82 -36.09
CA LEU A 482 -14.84 -119.10 -36.63
C LEU A 482 -14.91 -119.13 -38.17
N GLY A 483 -13.89 -119.72 -38.81
CA GLY A 483 -13.77 -119.86 -40.26
C GLY A 483 -13.24 -118.63 -40.99
N ALA A 484 -13.06 -117.49 -40.32
CA ALA A 484 -12.42 -116.32 -40.90
C ALA A 484 -10.91 -116.48 -41.03
N SER A 485 -10.30 -115.82 -42.02
CA SER A 485 -8.84 -115.90 -42.23
C SER A 485 -8.07 -115.18 -41.14
N CYS A 486 -7.06 -115.86 -40.58
CA CYS A 486 -6.20 -115.37 -39.52
C CYS A 486 -4.73 -115.67 -39.82
N SER A 487 -3.83 -114.88 -39.24
CA SER A 487 -2.39 -115.11 -39.24
C SER A 487 -1.82 -115.24 -37.83
N ARG A 488 -2.59 -114.82 -36.81
CA ARG A 488 -2.21 -114.88 -35.39
C ARG A 488 -3.39 -115.38 -34.57
N THR A 489 -3.13 -116.10 -33.48
CA THR A 489 -4.17 -116.64 -32.58
C THR A 489 -5.07 -115.56 -31.98
N VAL A 490 -4.51 -114.40 -31.67
CA VAL A 490 -5.23 -113.24 -31.11
C VAL A 490 -6.24 -112.60 -32.08
N GLU A 491 -6.10 -112.84 -33.39
CA GLU A 491 -7.05 -112.36 -34.40
C GLU A 491 -8.40 -113.10 -34.33
N CYS A 492 -8.45 -114.23 -33.62
CA CYS A 492 -9.63 -115.07 -33.52
C CYS A 492 -10.31 -114.89 -32.16
N ALA A 493 -11.63 -114.72 -32.15
CA ALA A 493 -12.41 -114.66 -30.90
C ALA A 493 -12.28 -115.95 -30.07
N SER A 494 -11.99 -117.08 -30.72
CA SER A 494 -11.71 -118.37 -30.07
C SER A 494 -10.32 -118.45 -29.43
N GLY A 495 -9.40 -117.55 -29.77
CA GLY A 495 -7.99 -117.63 -29.38
C GLY A 495 -7.18 -118.66 -30.17
N PHE A 496 -7.74 -119.28 -31.21
CA PHE A 496 -7.07 -120.32 -32.00
C PHE A 496 -7.09 -120.02 -33.50
N CYS A 497 -5.89 -119.94 -34.09
CA CYS A 497 -5.68 -119.81 -35.53
C CYS A 497 -4.96 -121.06 -36.02
N ALA A 498 -5.62 -121.87 -36.85
CA ALA A 498 -5.07 -123.10 -37.40
C ALA A 498 -5.38 -123.17 -38.90
N ASP A 499 -4.41 -123.64 -39.69
CA ASP A 499 -4.51 -123.70 -41.17
C ASP A 499 -4.93 -122.37 -41.82
N GLY A 500 -4.53 -121.25 -41.23
CA GLY A 500 -4.87 -119.89 -41.69
C GLY A 500 -6.31 -119.47 -41.41
N ASN A 501 -7.09 -120.24 -40.64
CA ASN A 501 -8.48 -119.97 -40.30
C ASN A 501 -8.72 -119.99 -38.78
N CYS A 502 -9.66 -119.17 -38.30
CA CYS A 502 -10.06 -119.17 -36.89
C CYS A 502 -10.78 -120.48 -36.53
N CYS A 503 -10.15 -121.32 -35.71
CA CYS A 503 -10.59 -122.67 -35.34
C CYS A 503 -11.26 -122.63 -33.95
N ASN A 504 -12.16 -123.56 -33.64
CA ASN A 504 -12.79 -123.65 -32.32
C ASN A 504 -11.85 -124.16 -31.21
N THR A 505 -10.70 -124.74 -31.58
CA THR A 505 -9.63 -125.21 -30.68
C THR A 505 -8.27 -125.06 -31.36
N ALA A 506 -7.16 -125.42 -30.69
CA ALA A 506 -5.79 -125.26 -31.23
C ALA A 506 -5.46 -126.20 -32.41
N CYS A 507 -6.30 -127.21 -32.66
CA CYS A 507 -6.22 -128.08 -33.84
C CYS A 507 -4.83 -128.79 -33.95
N THR A 508 -4.21 -129.15 -32.81
CA THR A 508 -2.84 -129.68 -32.68
C THR A 508 -2.70 -131.20 -32.86
N GLY A 509 -3.78 -131.90 -33.22
CA GLY A 509 -3.76 -133.35 -33.42
C GLY A 509 -3.18 -133.71 -34.79
N SER A 510 -2.45 -134.83 -34.87
CA SER A 510 -2.09 -135.47 -36.14
C SER A 510 -3.34 -135.61 -37.00
N CYS A 511 -3.31 -135.09 -38.24
CA CYS A 511 -4.43 -135.17 -39.20
C CYS A 511 -5.68 -134.36 -38.83
N LYS A 512 -5.56 -133.29 -38.04
CA LYS A 512 -6.63 -132.32 -37.83
C LYS A 512 -6.43 -131.10 -38.73
N ILE A 513 -7.52 -130.64 -39.36
CA ILE A 513 -7.56 -129.36 -40.06
C ILE A 513 -8.66 -128.47 -39.54
N CYS A 514 -8.44 -127.16 -39.62
CA CYS A 514 -9.48 -126.16 -39.45
C CYS A 514 -10.27 -125.99 -40.76
N SER A 515 -11.43 -126.65 -40.84
CA SER A 515 -12.36 -126.51 -41.97
C SER A 515 -13.63 -125.80 -41.50
N GLY A 516 -14.01 -124.70 -42.17
CA GLY A 516 -15.21 -123.93 -41.82
C GLY A 516 -15.23 -123.37 -40.39
N GLY A 517 -14.07 -123.34 -39.71
CA GLY A 517 -13.94 -122.89 -38.33
C GLY A 517 -14.05 -123.97 -37.24
N THR A 518 -14.19 -125.23 -37.64
CA THR A 518 -14.22 -126.38 -36.72
C THR A 518 -12.96 -127.23 -36.91
N CYS A 519 -12.38 -127.68 -35.80
CA CYS A 519 -11.33 -128.68 -35.80
C CYS A 519 -11.88 -130.04 -36.19
N GLU A 520 -11.64 -130.46 -37.43
CA GLU A 520 -12.14 -131.74 -37.93
C GLU A 520 -10.99 -132.62 -38.38
N ALA A 521 -11.23 -133.92 -38.49
CA ALA A 521 -10.22 -134.81 -39.06
C ALA A 521 -10.17 -134.60 -40.57
N GLN A 522 -8.96 -134.43 -41.13
CA GLN A 522 -8.77 -134.35 -42.57
C GLN A 522 -8.93 -135.75 -43.19
N CYS A 523 -10.10 -136.02 -43.76
CA CYS A 523 -10.35 -137.24 -44.53
C CYS A 523 -9.86 -137.06 -45.97
N GLY A 524 -8.54 -137.15 -46.19
CA GLY A 524 -7.95 -137.24 -47.53
C GLY A 524 -6.53 -136.68 -47.68
N GLY A 525 -5.69 -137.40 -48.43
CA GLY A 525 -4.40 -136.91 -48.92
C GLY A 525 -3.13 -137.24 -48.12
N GLY A 526 -3.14 -138.27 -47.26
CA GLY A 526 -1.91 -138.76 -46.59
C GLY A 526 -2.10 -139.21 -45.13
N CYS A 527 -3.27 -138.99 -44.55
CA CYS A 527 -3.63 -139.38 -43.19
C CYS A 527 -4.66 -140.51 -43.20
N GLY A 528 -4.27 -141.70 -42.75
CA GLY A 528 -5.10 -142.92 -42.80
C GLY A 528 -6.13 -143.01 -41.67
N ILE A 529 -7.38 -143.32 -42.07
CA ILE A 529 -8.53 -143.94 -41.36
C ILE A 529 -8.91 -143.34 -39.98
N CYS A 530 -10.04 -142.61 -39.94
CA CYS A 530 -10.76 -142.23 -38.72
C CYS A 530 -11.81 -143.30 -38.33
N PRO A 531 -12.01 -143.61 -37.03
CA PRO A 531 -13.11 -144.46 -36.56
C PRO A 531 -14.47 -143.78 -36.60
#